data_AF-A0A8S3EGE0-F1
#
_entry.id   AF-A0A8S3EGE0-F1
#
_cell.length_a   1.000
_cell.length_b   1.000
_cell.length_c   1.000
_cell.angle_alpha   90.00
_cell.angle_beta   90.00
_cell.angle_gamma   90.00
#
_symmetry.space_group_name_H-M   'P 1'
#
loop_
_entity.id
_entity.type
_entity.pdbx_description
1 polymer ?
#
loop_
_entity_poly.entity_id
_entity_poly.type
_entity_poly.pdbx_seq_one_letter_code
_entity_poly.pdbx_strand_id
1 'polypeptide(L)'
;PVILEIPHFASLRNHEREIIVLRSDNGEKWTEHASPTTDDAVRDILGDTVDTEELESLEELHSRRITRIITNDFPRFFALITRSRQEATFIDEQGGLLTSTIIPKVQAHVPEKALQKRIRISLHVLPIPSQLIQRSYGTRVNVSPIVTVEPRRRKFHKPITLTIPLPAKTTPPTKQAHQRESQQQGAAYTSDSQTLRLLCSITGGTHPAQFDDITGHTPLTFSNDCATFTTTVSAR
;
A
#
# COMPACT_ATOMS: atom_id res chain seq x y z
N PRO A 1 -20.86 1.07 24.36
CA PRO A 1 -19.51 0.66 23.93
C PRO A 1 -18.49 0.77 25.07
N VAL A 2 -17.43 -0.05 25.06
CA VAL A 2 -16.29 0.01 25.98
C VAL A 2 -15.02 0.33 25.18
N ILE A 3 -14.12 1.08 25.79
CA ILE A 3 -12.83 1.49 25.22
C ILE A 3 -11.71 0.65 25.84
N LEU A 4 -10.84 0.09 25.00
CA LEU A 4 -9.61 -0.58 25.40
C LEU A 4 -8.42 0.13 24.73
N GLU A 5 -7.46 0.58 25.53
CA GLU A 5 -6.25 1.23 25.03
C GLU A 5 -5.05 0.31 25.25
N ILE A 6 -4.53 -0.23 24.15
CA ILE A 6 -3.54 -1.30 24.18
C ILE A 6 -2.20 -0.77 23.66
N PRO A 7 -1.13 -0.78 24.47
CA PRO A 7 0.20 -0.41 23.99
C PRO A 7 0.75 -1.45 23.01
N HIS A 8 1.57 -1.01 22.05
CA HIS A 8 2.19 -1.87 21.06
C HIS A 8 3.66 -1.50 20.80
N PHE A 9 4.40 -2.44 20.20
CA PHE A 9 5.81 -2.26 19.82
C PHE A 9 6.01 -2.17 18.30
N ALA A 10 4.91 -2.04 17.55
CA ALA A 10 4.94 -1.94 16.09
C ALA A 10 5.79 -0.77 15.58
N SER A 11 6.61 -1.03 14.56
CA SER A 11 7.24 0.00 13.75
C SER A 11 6.37 0.27 12.53
N LEU A 12 5.68 1.41 12.52
CA LEU A 12 4.76 1.79 11.44
C LEU A 12 5.44 2.48 10.26
N ARG A 13 6.76 2.78 10.39
CA ARG A 13 7.63 3.32 9.34
C ARG A 13 6.97 4.44 8.53
N ASN A 14 6.73 5.60 9.14
CA ASN A 14 6.12 6.76 8.47
C ASN A 14 4.82 6.40 7.70
N HIS A 15 3.94 5.63 8.33
CA HIS A 15 2.67 5.16 7.78
C HIS A 15 2.77 4.14 6.62
N GLU A 16 3.96 3.62 6.29
CA GLU A 16 4.12 2.47 5.36
C GLU A 16 3.36 1.24 5.82
N ARG A 17 3.17 1.12 7.13
CA ARG A 17 2.41 0.06 7.78
C ARG A 17 1.27 0.64 8.59
N GLU A 18 0.26 -0.21 8.78
CA GLU A 18 -0.89 0.06 9.62
C GLU A 18 -1.06 -1.07 10.63
N ILE A 19 -1.74 -0.76 11.73
CA ILE A 19 -2.23 -1.75 12.70
C ILE A 19 -3.69 -1.99 12.38
N ILE A 20 -4.05 -3.26 12.23
CA ILE A 20 -5.44 -3.69 12.27
C ILE A 20 -5.71 -4.43 13.55
N VAL A 21 -6.97 -4.41 13.97
CA VAL A 21 -7.45 -5.21 15.09
C VAL A 21 -8.15 -6.43 14.50
N LEU A 22 -7.70 -7.62 14.89
CA LEU A 22 -8.44 -8.85 14.64
C LEU A 22 -9.12 -9.30 15.92
N ARG A 23 -10.27 -9.97 15.78
CA ARG A 23 -10.98 -10.60 16.89
C ARG A 23 -11.34 -12.06 16.58
N SER A 24 -11.48 -12.85 17.63
CA SER A 24 -11.92 -14.24 17.54
C SER A 24 -12.73 -14.64 18.77
N ASP A 25 -13.92 -15.20 18.56
CA ASP A 25 -14.77 -15.68 19.64
C ASP A 25 -14.40 -17.11 20.09
N ASN A 26 -13.70 -17.87 19.24
CA ASN A 26 -13.35 -19.27 19.51
C ASN A 26 -11.85 -19.56 19.53
N GLY A 27 -11.01 -18.68 18.98
CA GLY A 27 -9.55 -18.85 18.82
C GLY A 27 -9.13 -19.47 17.48
N GLU A 28 -10.07 -19.90 16.65
CA GLU A 28 -9.81 -20.58 15.38
C GLU A 28 -10.07 -19.67 14.17
N LYS A 29 -11.18 -18.91 14.21
CA LYS A 29 -11.58 -18.00 13.14
C LYS A 29 -11.30 -16.57 13.56
N TRP A 30 -10.56 -15.85 12.71
CA TRP A 30 -10.19 -14.46 12.94
C TRP A 30 -10.85 -13.57 11.90
N THR A 31 -11.48 -12.49 12.37
CA THR A 31 -12.09 -11.47 11.52
C THR A 31 -11.55 -10.09 11.90
N GLU A 32 -11.55 -9.17 10.95
CA GLU A 32 -11.17 -7.78 11.21
C GLU A 32 -12.23 -7.13 12.11
N HIS A 33 -11.82 -6.58 13.24
CA HIS A 33 -12.65 -5.76 14.11
C HIS A 33 -12.58 -4.32 13.58
N ALA A 34 -13.73 -3.73 13.28
CA ALA A 34 -13.78 -2.37 12.79
C ALA A 34 -13.34 -1.40 13.88
N SER A 35 -12.18 -0.79 13.71
CA SER A 35 -11.72 0.31 14.55
C SER A 35 -12.05 1.65 13.89
N PRO A 36 -12.50 2.66 14.66
CA PRO A 36 -12.64 4.01 14.14
C PRO A 36 -11.28 4.54 13.68
N THR A 37 -11.27 5.23 12.54
CA THR A 37 -10.05 5.76 11.92
C THR A 37 -9.88 7.27 12.10
N THR A 38 -10.88 7.95 12.66
CA THR A 38 -10.89 9.39 12.93
C THR A 38 -11.47 9.66 14.31
N ASP A 39 -11.09 10.78 14.94
CA ASP A 39 -11.66 11.20 16.22
C ASP A 39 -13.17 11.48 16.11
N ASP A 40 -13.65 11.96 14.96
CA ASP A 40 -15.08 12.09 14.66
C ASP A 40 -15.80 10.73 14.72
N ALA A 41 -15.24 9.69 14.11
CA ALA A 41 -15.82 8.36 14.16
C ALA A 41 -15.79 7.77 15.58
N VAL A 42 -14.79 8.12 16.40
CA VAL A 42 -14.76 7.78 17.83
C VAL A 42 -15.94 8.44 18.54
N ARG A 43 -16.14 9.75 18.34
CA ARG A 43 -17.23 10.53 18.93
C ARG A 43 -18.59 9.99 18.51
N ASP A 44 -18.79 9.69 17.23
CA ASP A 44 -20.03 9.14 16.71
C ASP A 44 -20.37 7.76 17.33
N ILE A 45 -19.36 6.90 17.53
CA ILE A 45 -19.57 5.57 18.12
C ILE A 45 -19.88 5.66 19.63
N LEU A 46 -19.23 6.58 20.35
CA LEU A 46 -19.40 6.73 21.79
C LEU A 46 -20.64 7.57 22.14
N GLY A 47 -21.05 8.51 21.29
CA GLY A 47 -22.13 9.45 21.54
C GLY A 47 -21.97 10.15 22.90
N ASP A 48 -23.08 10.40 23.58
CA ASP A 48 -23.11 11.04 24.90
C ASP A 48 -22.79 10.08 26.07
N THR A 49 -22.42 8.82 25.78
CA THR A 49 -22.24 7.79 26.83
C THR A 49 -20.91 7.89 27.57
N VAL A 50 -19.95 8.60 26.99
CA VAL A 50 -18.61 8.83 27.54
C VAL A 50 -18.26 10.29 27.31
N ASP A 51 -17.64 10.95 28.29
CA ASP A 51 -17.08 12.28 28.07
C ASP A 51 -15.91 12.17 27.10
N THR A 52 -16.19 12.46 25.83
CA THR A 52 -15.19 12.35 24.76
C THR A 52 -14.18 13.50 24.79
N GLU A 53 -14.41 14.57 25.55
CA GLU A 53 -13.46 15.68 25.68
C GLU A 53 -12.24 15.31 26.52
N GLU A 54 -12.35 14.30 27.39
CA GLU A 54 -11.22 13.77 28.18
C GLU A 54 -10.39 12.72 27.43
N LEU A 55 -10.84 12.27 26.25
CA LEU A 55 -10.12 11.26 25.49
C LEU A 55 -8.95 11.87 24.70
N GLU A 56 -7.77 11.28 24.85
CA GLU A 56 -6.62 11.59 23.99
C GLU A 56 -6.99 11.37 22.51
N SER A 57 -6.48 12.23 21.64
CA SER A 57 -6.68 12.12 20.19
C SER A 57 -5.98 10.87 19.63
N LEU A 58 -6.44 10.37 18.48
CA LEU A 58 -5.78 9.26 17.80
C LEU A 58 -4.31 9.56 17.47
N GLU A 59 -3.95 10.82 17.21
CA GLU A 59 -2.57 11.24 16.96
C GLU A 59 -1.68 11.14 18.20
N GLU A 60 -2.18 11.59 19.37
CA GLU A 60 -1.48 11.47 20.65
C GLU A 60 -1.27 10.00 21.03
N LEU A 61 -2.31 9.16 20.88
CA LEU A 61 -2.20 7.72 21.09
C LEU A 61 -1.16 7.07 20.16
N HIS A 62 -1.15 7.44 18.88
CA HIS A 62 -0.14 6.96 17.93
C HIS A 62 1.28 7.34 18.37
N SER A 63 1.48 8.56 18.88
CA SER A 63 2.80 9.01 19.38
C SER A 63 3.30 8.15 20.55
N ARG A 64 2.38 7.70 21.41
CA ARG A 64 2.63 6.81 22.56
C ARG A 64 2.61 5.32 22.22
N ARG A 65 2.37 4.99 20.94
CA ARG A 65 2.21 3.61 20.45
C ARG A 65 1.09 2.85 21.15
N ILE A 66 -0.06 3.50 21.27
CA ILE A 66 -1.28 2.94 21.83
C ILE A 66 -2.32 2.79 20.72
N THR A 67 -2.99 1.64 20.67
CA THR A 67 -4.14 1.42 19.78
C THR A 67 -5.42 1.39 20.62
N ARG A 68 -6.38 2.24 20.25
CA ARG A 68 -7.72 2.26 20.83
C ARG A 68 -8.62 1.24 20.12
N ILE A 69 -9.25 0.37 20.89
CA ILE A 69 -10.29 -0.56 20.44
C ILE A 69 -11.59 -0.12 21.09
N ILE A 70 -12.63 0.11 20.29
CA ILE A 70 -13.99 0.35 20.78
C ILE A 70 -14.82 -0.87 20.44
N THR A 71 -15.48 -1.46 21.44
CA THR A 71 -16.28 -2.68 21.25
C THR A 71 -17.57 -2.64 22.07
N ASN A 72 -18.60 -3.34 21.61
CA ASN A 72 -19.86 -3.51 22.34
C ASN A 72 -19.95 -4.86 23.07
N ASP A 73 -19.00 -5.74 22.81
CA ASP A 73 -18.93 -7.09 23.34
C ASP A 73 -17.46 -7.55 23.43
N PHE A 74 -17.20 -8.55 24.27
CA PHE A 74 -15.86 -9.09 24.46
C PHE A 74 -15.69 -10.42 23.73
N PRO A 75 -14.95 -10.47 22.60
CA PRO A 75 -14.52 -11.73 22.02
C PRO A 75 -13.56 -12.44 22.97
N ARG A 76 -13.32 -13.72 22.72
CA ARG A 76 -12.31 -14.49 23.46
C ARG A 76 -10.90 -13.91 23.28
N PHE A 77 -10.60 -13.41 22.08
CA PHE A 77 -9.30 -12.82 21.76
C PHE A 77 -9.43 -11.56 20.90
N PHE A 78 -8.55 -10.60 21.19
CA PHE A 78 -8.15 -9.54 20.28
C PHE A 78 -6.68 -9.72 19.89
N ALA A 79 -6.31 -9.29 18.68
CA ALA A 79 -4.92 -9.24 18.24
C ALA A 79 -4.64 -7.95 17.46
N LEU A 80 -3.58 -7.24 17.84
CA LEU A 80 -3.04 -6.13 17.06
C LEU A 80 -2.07 -6.68 16.02
N ILE A 81 -2.40 -6.52 14.74
CA ILE A 81 -1.60 -7.06 13.63
C ILE A 81 -1.07 -5.91 12.79
N THR A 82 0.25 -5.87 12.60
CA THR A 82 0.86 -4.94 11.65
C THR A 82 0.84 -5.51 10.23
N ARG A 83 0.39 -4.74 9.25
CA ARG A 83 0.51 -5.07 7.83
C ARG A 83 0.96 -3.86 7.02
N SER A 84 1.40 -4.05 5.77
CA SER A 84 1.58 -2.93 4.85
C SER A 84 0.26 -2.18 4.68
N ARG A 85 0.31 -0.85 4.64
CA ARG A 85 -0.88 -0.02 4.41
C ARG A 85 -1.58 -0.41 3.12
N GLN A 86 -2.91 -0.35 3.15
CA GLN A 86 -3.76 -0.76 2.03
C GLN A 86 -4.72 0.38 1.68
N GLU A 87 -4.59 0.96 0.49
CA GLU A 87 -5.60 1.87 -0.03
C GLU A 87 -6.74 1.04 -0.62
N ALA A 88 -7.83 0.91 0.13
CA ALA A 88 -8.98 0.09 -0.25
C ALA A 88 -10.21 0.93 -0.56
N THR A 89 -10.90 0.62 -1.65
CA THR A 89 -12.19 1.21 -1.99
C THR A 89 -13.11 0.19 -2.66
N PHE A 90 -14.42 0.41 -2.59
CA PHE A 90 -15.40 -0.36 -3.34
C PHE A 90 -15.56 0.25 -4.74
N ILE A 91 -15.18 -0.50 -5.77
CA ILE A 91 -15.30 -0.09 -7.17
C ILE A 91 -16.38 -0.96 -7.84
N ASP A 92 -17.24 -0.32 -8.62
CA ASP A 92 -18.31 -0.96 -9.37
C ASP A 92 -18.05 -0.90 -10.89
N GLU A 93 -19.10 -1.08 -11.70
CA GLU A 93 -18.99 -1.08 -13.16
C GLU A 93 -18.57 0.27 -13.74
N GLN A 94 -18.70 1.38 -13.01
CA GLN A 94 -18.26 2.71 -13.46
C GLN A 94 -16.73 2.85 -13.49
N GLY A 95 -16.02 1.94 -12.81
CA GLY A 95 -14.58 2.03 -12.65
C GLY A 95 -14.19 3.00 -11.52
N GLY A 96 -12.91 3.32 -11.45
CA GLY A 96 -12.38 4.16 -10.39
C GLY A 96 -10.86 4.27 -10.40
N LEU A 97 -10.34 5.12 -9.52
CA LEU A 97 -8.92 5.36 -9.35
C LEU A 97 -8.52 5.05 -7.90
N LEU A 98 -7.52 4.21 -7.72
CA LEU A 98 -6.80 4.08 -6.45
C LEU A 98 -5.46 4.81 -6.57
N THR A 99 -5.15 5.66 -5.60
CA THR A 99 -3.87 6.37 -5.49
C THR A 99 -3.26 6.03 -4.14
N SER A 100 -1.98 5.67 -4.11
CA SER A 100 -1.30 5.40 -2.85
C SER A 100 -1.11 6.68 -2.03
N THR A 101 -1.35 6.60 -0.72
CA THR A 101 -1.15 7.70 0.21
C THR A 101 0.33 7.90 0.57
N ILE A 102 1.13 6.84 0.48
CA ILE A 102 2.56 6.85 0.83
C ILE A 102 3.41 7.30 -0.37
N ILE A 103 3.08 6.82 -1.57
CA ILE A 103 3.76 7.21 -2.81
C ILE A 103 2.71 7.63 -3.84
N PRO A 104 2.31 8.91 -3.89
CA PRO A 104 1.22 9.38 -4.76
C PRO A 104 1.41 9.16 -6.25
N LYS A 105 2.67 8.94 -6.70
CA LYS A 105 2.99 8.53 -8.07
C LYS A 105 2.46 7.13 -8.42
N VAL A 106 2.19 6.28 -7.42
CA VAL A 106 1.62 4.95 -7.62
C VAL A 106 0.11 5.04 -7.71
N GLN A 107 -0.42 4.61 -8.86
CA GLN A 107 -1.85 4.66 -9.15
C GLN A 107 -2.33 3.41 -9.87
N ALA A 108 -3.57 3.03 -9.62
CA ALA A 108 -4.29 1.98 -10.34
C ALA A 108 -5.64 2.52 -10.83
N HIS A 109 -5.79 2.66 -12.13
CA HIS A 109 -7.01 3.09 -12.79
C HIS A 109 -7.77 1.87 -13.33
N VAL A 110 -8.97 1.67 -12.80
CA VAL A 110 -9.92 0.65 -13.24
C VAL A 110 -10.91 1.32 -14.20
N PRO A 111 -10.91 1.00 -15.51
CA PRO A 111 -11.82 1.64 -16.45
C PRO A 111 -13.25 1.11 -16.31
N GLU A 112 -14.20 1.85 -16.87
CA GLU A 112 -15.61 1.46 -16.93
C GLU A 112 -15.78 0.07 -17.58
N LYS A 113 -16.63 -0.76 -16.97
CA LYS A 113 -16.92 -2.16 -17.35
C LYS A 113 -15.73 -3.12 -17.22
N ALA A 114 -14.68 -2.76 -16.48
CA ALA A 114 -13.65 -3.72 -16.07
C ALA A 114 -14.16 -4.71 -15.01
N LEU A 115 -15.24 -4.34 -14.30
CA LEU A 115 -15.94 -5.13 -13.28
C LEU A 115 -17.43 -5.24 -13.64
N GLN A 116 -18.08 -6.29 -13.12
CA GLN A 116 -19.53 -6.53 -13.24
C GLN A 116 -20.27 -6.41 -11.91
N LYS A 117 -19.52 -6.27 -10.81
CA LYS A 117 -20.06 -6.19 -9.45
C LYS A 117 -19.25 -5.20 -8.65
N ARG A 118 -19.91 -4.53 -7.72
CA ARG A 118 -19.25 -3.71 -6.72
C ARG A 118 -18.41 -4.60 -5.80
N ILE A 119 -17.10 -4.46 -5.87
CA ILE A 119 -16.15 -5.25 -5.06
C ILE A 119 -15.14 -4.34 -4.39
N ARG A 120 -14.63 -4.79 -3.23
CA ARG A 120 -13.51 -4.13 -2.56
C ARG A 120 -12.23 -4.47 -3.31
N ILE A 121 -11.57 -3.45 -3.86
CA ILE A 121 -10.24 -3.53 -4.46
C ILE A 121 -9.28 -2.79 -3.54
N SER A 122 -8.04 -3.27 -3.44
CA SER A 122 -7.02 -2.62 -2.63
C SER A 122 -5.71 -2.50 -3.39
N LEU A 123 -5.07 -1.35 -3.26
CA LEU A 123 -3.74 -1.06 -3.75
C LEU A 123 -2.79 -1.09 -2.55
N HIS A 124 -1.79 -1.97 -2.58
CA HIS A 124 -0.78 -2.03 -1.53
C HIS A 124 0.55 -1.58 -2.11
N VAL A 125 1.21 -0.65 -1.44
CA VAL A 125 2.52 -0.15 -1.84
C VAL A 125 3.51 -0.47 -0.74
N LEU A 126 4.55 -1.22 -1.08
CA LEU A 126 5.68 -1.50 -0.21
C LEU A 126 6.90 -0.74 -0.74
N PRO A 127 7.24 0.43 -0.15
CA PRO A 127 8.48 1.11 -0.46
C PRO A 127 9.68 0.23 -0.11
N ILE A 128 10.70 0.27 -0.96
CA ILE A 128 11.95 -0.45 -0.73
C ILE A 128 13.04 0.57 -0.41
N PRO A 129 13.54 0.61 0.84
CA PRO A 129 14.58 1.56 1.22
C PRO A 129 15.85 1.37 0.38
N SER A 130 16.36 2.45 -0.19
CA SER A 130 17.56 2.41 -1.03
C SER A 130 18.79 1.89 -0.26
N GLN A 131 18.90 2.18 1.05
CA GLN A 131 19.99 1.66 1.87
C GLN A 131 19.95 0.13 1.99
N LEU A 132 18.77 -0.49 1.95
CA LEU A 132 18.64 -1.95 1.98
C LEU A 132 19.19 -2.56 0.68
N ILE A 133 18.84 -1.96 -0.46
CA ILE A 133 19.34 -2.41 -1.76
C ILE A 133 20.84 -2.21 -1.87
N GLN A 134 21.35 -1.05 -1.46
CA GLN A 134 22.78 -0.76 -1.51
C GLN A 134 23.59 -1.73 -0.63
N ARG A 135 23.09 -2.08 0.57
CA ARG A 135 23.74 -3.06 1.45
C ARG A 135 23.76 -4.47 0.85
N SER A 136 22.67 -4.89 0.21
CA SER A 136 22.53 -6.26 -0.30
C SER A 136 23.16 -6.45 -1.69
N TYR A 137 23.06 -5.45 -2.55
CA TYR A 137 23.38 -5.56 -3.99
C TYR A 137 24.36 -4.49 -4.50
N GLY A 138 24.75 -3.52 -3.68
CA GLY A 138 25.59 -2.40 -4.09
C GLY A 138 24.85 -1.45 -5.03
N THR A 139 25.56 -0.88 -6.01
CA THR A 139 24.98 0.04 -7.01
C THR A 139 24.48 -0.65 -8.28
N ARG A 140 24.45 -1.99 -8.29
CA ARG A 140 24.16 -2.79 -9.49
C ARG A 140 22.68 -2.82 -9.86
N VAL A 141 21.81 -2.68 -8.86
CA VAL A 141 20.36 -2.82 -9.03
C VAL A 141 19.70 -1.67 -8.28
N ASN A 142 18.70 -1.05 -8.92
CA ASN A 142 17.72 -0.21 -8.27
C ASN A 142 16.36 -0.86 -8.47
N VAL A 143 15.46 -0.71 -7.52
CA VAL A 143 14.09 -1.25 -7.62
C VAL A 143 13.08 -0.14 -7.37
N SER A 144 11.93 -0.23 -8.02
CA SER A 144 10.75 0.54 -7.68
C SER A 144 10.10 0.00 -6.39
N PRO A 145 9.10 0.68 -5.82
CA PRO A 145 8.23 0.06 -4.83
C PRO A 145 7.57 -1.21 -5.38
N ILE A 146 7.27 -2.17 -4.50
CA ILE A 146 6.42 -3.30 -4.87
C ILE A 146 4.98 -2.85 -4.79
N VAL A 147 4.23 -3.00 -5.87
CA VAL A 147 2.84 -2.59 -5.98
C VAL A 147 1.98 -3.84 -6.12
N THR A 148 0.98 -4.00 -5.27
CA THR A 148 0.07 -5.16 -5.31
C THR A 148 -1.36 -4.71 -5.46
N VAL A 149 -2.09 -5.30 -6.40
CA VAL A 149 -3.55 -5.15 -6.52
C VAL A 149 -4.20 -6.38 -5.87
N GLU A 150 -4.94 -6.16 -4.79
CA GLU A 150 -5.74 -7.20 -4.13
C GLU A 150 -7.23 -7.06 -4.48
N PRO A 151 -7.99 -8.18 -4.51
CA PRO A 151 -7.52 -9.55 -4.32
C PRO A 151 -6.72 -10.06 -5.53
N ARG A 152 -5.54 -10.63 -5.28
CA ARG A 152 -4.67 -11.25 -6.30
C ARG A 152 -5.35 -12.44 -7.00
N ARG A 153 -4.86 -12.82 -8.18
CA ARG A 153 -5.41 -13.91 -9.01
C ARG A 153 -6.87 -13.68 -9.39
N ARG A 154 -7.22 -12.45 -9.75
CA ARG A 154 -8.51 -12.11 -10.35
C ARG A 154 -8.29 -11.53 -11.72
N LYS A 155 -9.18 -11.88 -12.64
CA LYS A 155 -9.19 -11.37 -14.00
C LYS A 155 -10.20 -10.24 -14.10
N PHE A 156 -9.78 -9.11 -14.67
CA PHE A 156 -10.64 -8.01 -15.05
C PHE A 156 -11.21 -8.23 -16.45
N HIS A 157 -12.43 -7.74 -16.70
CA HIS A 157 -13.06 -7.83 -18.01
C HIS A 157 -12.41 -6.90 -19.04
N LYS A 158 -11.78 -5.82 -18.57
CA LYS A 158 -10.96 -4.90 -19.34
C LYS A 158 -9.62 -4.69 -18.63
N PRO A 159 -8.52 -4.43 -19.37
CA PRO A 159 -7.24 -4.12 -18.75
C PRO A 159 -7.35 -2.90 -17.82
N ILE A 160 -6.80 -3.00 -16.62
CA ILE A 160 -6.59 -1.86 -15.72
C ILE A 160 -5.25 -1.20 -16.04
N THR A 161 -5.11 0.09 -15.75
CA THR A 161 -3.86 0.83 -15.95
C THR A 161 -3.14 1.00 -14.62
N LEU A 162 -1.86 0.63 -14.57
CA LEU A 162 -0.98 0.84 -13.43
C LEU A 162 0.08 1.89 -13.76
N THR A 163 0.35 2.79 -12.82
CA THR A 163 1.45 3.75 -12.88
C THR A 163 2.37 3.50 -11.69
N ILE A 164 3.66 3.31 -11.93
CA ILE A 164 4.67 2.99 -10.91
C ILE A 164 5.90 3.87 -11.14
N PRO A 165 6.47 4.53 -10.12
CA PRO A 165 7.69 5.31 -10.28
C PRO A 165 8.85 4.41 -10.71
N LEU A 166 9.68 4.92 -11.60
CA LEU A 166 10.88 4.25 -12.06
C LEU A 166 11.87 4.07 -10.90
N PRO A 167 12.71 3.01 -10.93
CA PRO A 167 13.79 2.87 -9.96
C PRO A 167 14.73 4.08 -9.99
N ALA A 168 14.83 4.81 -8.88
CA ALA A 168 15.72 5.96 -8.76
C ALA A 168 17.19 5.50 -8.71
N LYS A 169 18.07 6.16 -9.48
CA LYS A 169 19.52 5.98 -9.33
C LYS A 169 19.96 6.71 -8.06
N THR A 170 20.52 5.99 -7.09
CA THR A 170 21.13 6.62 -5.92
C THR A 170 22.45 7.29 -6.32
N THR A 171 22.41 8.56 -6.71
CA THR A 171 23.62 9.41 -6.64
C THR A 171 23.66 10.02 -5.24
N PRO A 172 24.72 9.79 -4.44
CA PRO A 172 24.86 10.50 -3.18
C PRO A 172 24.93 12.02 -3.45
N PRO A 173 24.34 12.87 -2.58
CA PRO A 173 24.46 14.31 -2.71
C PRO A 173 25.89 14.73 -2.37
N THR A 174 26.80 14.68 -3.35
CA THR A 174 28.08 15.36 -3.25
C THR A 174 27.86 16.86 -3.47
N LYS A 175 28.55 17.70 -2.70
CA LYS A 175 28.48 19.18 -2.70
C LYS A 175 28.83 19.86 -4.05
N GLN A 176 28.95 19.10 -5.14
CA GLN A 176 29.14 19.59 -6.52
C GLN A 176 27.85 19.47 -7.37
N ALA A 177 26.73 18.98 -6.81
CA ALA A 177 25.48 18.79 -7.55
C ALA A 177 24.79 20.09 -8.00
N HIS A 178 25.04 21.22 -7.33
CA HIS A 178 24.41 22.51 -7.70
C HIS A 178 24.88 23.12 -9.04
N GLN A 179 25.80 22.48 -9.76
CA GLN A 179 26.16 22.90 -11.13
C GLN A 179 25.83 21.86 -12.21
N ARG A 180 25.26 20.69 -11.85
CA ARG A 180 24.89 19.62 -12.81
C ARG A 180 23.42 19.23 -12.77
N GLU A 181 22.58 19.90 -11.99
CA GLU A 181 21.13 19.66 -11.95
C GLU A 181 20.40 20.09 -13.23
N SER A 182 21.03 20.88 -14.11
CA SER A 182 20.45 21.32 -15.39
C SER A 182 20.78 20.44 -16.61
N GLN A 183 21.57 19.37 -16.47
CA GLN A 183 22.00 18.54 -17.62
C GLN A 183 21.83 17.01 -17.43
N GLN A 184 21.27 16.54 -16.30
CA GLN A 184 21.02 15.10 -16.06
C GLN A 184 19.56 14.74 -15.80
N GLN A 185 18.62 15.63 -16.13
CA GLN A 185 17.23 15.21 -16.36
C GLN A 185 17.17 14.49 -17.72
N GLY A 186 16.87 13.20 -17.69
CA GLY A 186 16.44 12.48 -18.88
C GLY A 186 17.50 11.67 -19.62
N ALA A 187 18.17 10.73 -18.94
CA ALA A 187 18.31 9.43 -19.61
C ALA A 187 16.92 8.79 -19.57
N ALA A 188 16.02 9.26 -20.45
CA ALA A 188 14.68 8.74 -20.57
C ALA A 188 14.79 7.23 -20.78
N TYR A 189 14.23 6.44 -19.86
CA TYR A 189 14.01 5.03 -20.13
C TYR A 189 13.14 4.97 -21.37
N THR A 190 13.72 4.63 -22.52
CA THR A 190 12.97 4.28 -23.71
C THR A 190 12.51 2.83 -23.57
N SER A 191 11.51 2.42 -24.34
CA SER A 191 11.08 1.01 -24.40
C SER A 191 12.23 0.04 -24.74
N ASP A 192 13.34 0.56 -25.29
CA ASP A 192 14.57 -0.16 -25.63
C ASP A 192 15.66 -0.11 -24.54
N SER A 193 15.39 0.43 -23.35
CA SER A 193 16.34 0.34 -22.24
C SER A 193 16.48 -1.11 -21.79
N GLN A 194 17.50 -1.81 -22.32
CA GLN A 194 17.80 -3.23 -22.04
C GLN A 194 18.00 -3.58 -20.56
N THR A 195 18.06 -2.56 -19.70
CA THR A 195 18.36 -2.66 -18.27
C THR A 195 17.12 -2.59 -17.37
N LEU A 196 15.99 -2.08 -17.86
CA LEU A 196 14.75 -2.03 -17.07
C LEU A 196 14.00 -3.36 -17.21
N ARG A 197 13.59 -3.94 -16.08
CA ARG A 197 12.83 -5.19 -16.04
C ARG A 197 11.50 -4.98 -15.33
N LEU A 198 10.42 -5.51 -15.92
CA LEU A 198 9.12 -5.62 -15.28
C LEU A 198 8.96 -7.03 -14.72
N LEU A 199 8.92 -7.15 -13.40
CA LEU A 199 8.71 -8.41 -12.71
C LEU A 199 7.25 -8.50 -12.22
N CYS A 200 6.68 -9.70 -12.26
CA CYS A 200 5.30 -9.94 -11.84
C CYS A 200 5.21 -11.22 -11.02
N SER A 201 4.40 -11.21 -9.96
CA SER A 201 4.05 -12.40 -9.19
C SER A 201 2.54 -12.53 -9.06
N ILE A 202 1.97 -13.53 -9.76
CA ILE A 202 0.55 -13.90 -9.63
C ILE A 202 0.27 -14.75 -8.39
N THR A 203 1.26 -15.11 -7.57
CA THR A 203 1.03 -15.94 -6.39
C THR A 203 0.05 -15.30 -5.41
N GLY A 204 -0.97 -16.05 -5.00
CA GLY A 204 -2.05 -15.59 -4.13
C GLY A 204 -1.99 -16.25 -2.74
N GLY A 205 -2.78 -15.72 -1.80
CA GLY A 205 -2.86 -16.25 -0.44
C GLY A 205 -1.56 -16.06 0.36
N THR A 206 -1.25 -17.04 1.19
CA THR A 206 -0.09 -17.10 2.10
C THR A 206 1.17 -17.70 1.46
N HIS A 207 1.09 -18.15 0.20
CA HIS A 207 2.25 -18.68 -0.50
C HIS A 207 3.29 -17.58 -0.78
N PRO A 208 4.60 -17.91 -0.72
CA PRO A 208 5.67 -16.98 -1.06
C PRO A 208 5.52 -16.41 -2.48
N ALA A 209 5.88 -15.14 -2.67
CA ALA A 209 5.89 -14.53 -4.00
C ALA A 209 6.94 -15.22 -4.90
N GLN A 210 6.58 -15.44 -6.16
CA GLN A 210 7.46 -15.96 -7.20
C GLN A 210 7.41 -14.97 -8.35
N PHE A 211 8.54 -14.32 -8.62
CA PHE A 211 8.63 -13.27 -9.61
C PHE A 211 9.11 -13.81 -10.96
N ASP A 212 8.31 -13.59 -11.98
CA ASP A 212 8.63 -13.87 -13.38
C ASP A 212 8.98 -12.56 -14.09
N ASP A 213 9.98 -12.61 -14.99
CA ASP A 213 10.30 -11.48 -15.87
C ASP A 213 9.31 -11.45 -17.05
N ILE A 214 8.48 -10.41 -17.10
CA ILE A 214 7.48 -10.19 -18.16
C ILE A 214 7.86 -9.04 -19.09
N THR A 215 9.13 -8.61 -19.07
CA THR A 215 9.65 -7.55 -19.94
C THR A 215 9.42 -7.90 -21.41
N GLY A 216 8.90 -6.94 -22.18
CA GLY A 216 8.58 -7.13 -23.60
C GLY A 216 7.21 -7.78 -23.87
N HIS A 217 6.62 -8.48 -22.90
CA HIS A 217 5.25 -8.98 -23.02
C HIS A 217 4.19 -7.91 -22.70
N THR A 218 4.56 -6.92 -21.91
CA THR A 218 3.68 -5.80 -21.52
C THR A 218 4.31 -4.49 -21.98
N PRO A 219 3.66 -3.74 -22.90
CA PRO A 219 4.14 -2.43 -23.31
C PRO A 219 4.18 -1.45 -22.13
N LEU A 220 5.29 -0.72 -22.01
CA LEU A 220 5.49 0.33 -21.03
C LEU A 220 5.49 1.70 -21.71
N THR A 221 4.75 2.65 -21.16
CA THR A 221 4.81 4.08 -21.51
C THR A 221 5.50 4.82 -20.38
N PHE A 222 6.41 5.75 -20.69
CA PHE A 222 7.17 6.49 -19.69
C PHE A 222 6.78 7.97 -19.68
N SER A 223 6.50 8.50 -18.49
CA SER A 223 6.25 9.93 -18.27
C SER A 223 6.48 10.29 -16.80
N ASN A 224 6.98 11.50 -16.51
CA ASN A 224 7.13 12.04 -15.15
C ASN A 224 7.86 11.10 -14.15
N ASP A 225 8.92 10.43 -14.63
CA ASP A 225 9.67 9.40 -13.91
C ASP A 225 8.83 8.19 -13.45
N CYS A 226 7.77 7.87 -14.18
CA CYS A 226 6.95 6.69 -13.98
C CYS A 226 6.92 5.81 -15.23
N ALA A 227 6.70 4.52 -15.02
CA ALA A 227 6.25 3.59 -16.04
C ALA A 227 4.74 3.37 -15.86
N THR A 228 4.00 3.47 -16.96
CA THR A 228 2.58 3.19 -17.03
C THR A 228 2.33 2.03 -17.98
N PHE A 229 1.52 1.06 -17.56
CA PHE A 229 1.20 -0.12 -18.35
C PHE A 229 -0.19 -0.65 -18.01
N THR A 230 -0.67 -1.62 -18.77
CA THR A 230 -1.96 -2.26 -18.52
C THR A 230 -1.83 -3.73 -18.17
N THR A 231 -2.76 -4.24 -17.35
CA THR A 231 -2.86 -5.67 -17.01
C THR A 231 -4.31 -6.10 -16.90
N THR A 232 -4.62 -7.34 -17.26
CA THR A 232 -5.96 -7.93 -17.05
C THR A 232 -6.02 -8.81 -15.81
N VAL A 233 -4.92 -8.99 -15.08
CA VAL A 233 -4.83 -9.85 -13.90
C VAL A 233 -4.28 -9.07 -12.72
N SER A 234 -4.95 -9.16 -11.57
CA SER A 234 -4.45 -8.62 -10.30
C SER A 234 -3.29 -9.47 -9.76
N ALA A 235 -2.17 -8.80 -9.47
CA ALA A 235 -0.90 -9.43 -9.13
C ALA A 235 -0.04 -8.50 -8.24
N ARG A 236 1.18 -8.94 -7.94
CA ARG A 236 2.28 -8.11 -7.43
C ARG A 236 3.25 -7.76 -8.55
#